data_AF-A0A945QJ06-F1
#
_entry.id   AF-A0A945QJ06-F1
#
_cell.length_a   1.000
_cell.length_b   1.000
_cell.length_c   1.000
_cell.angle_alpha   90.00
_cell.angle_beta   90.00
_cell.angle_gamma   90.00
#
_symmetry.space_group_name_H-M   'P 1'
#
loop_
_entity.id
_entity.type
_entity.pdbx_description
1 polymer ?
#
loop_
_entity_poly.entity_id
_entity_poly.type
_entity_poly.pdbx_seq_one_letter_code
_entity_poly.pdbx_strand_id
1 'polypeptide(L)'
;AGYRQHIDGAFTMIDVDTALVSTTLLPHWFLEELKARGIRAIDILPEDDAFTPNCLAVRPGRVIISETSEATLERLDKAGIDVIPIAYKNVYASGGGIHCTTAPLIRDPV
;
A
#
# COMPACT_ATOMS: atom_id res chain seq x y z
N ALA A 1 -3.88 5.83 -20.39
CA ALA A 1 -2.95 4.70 -20.68
C ALA A 1 -2.98 3.73 -19.49
N GLY A 2 -2.87 2.43 -19.78
CA GLY A 2 -3.43 1.32 -18.98
C GLY A 2 -2.68 0.89 -17.73
N TYR A 3 -2.00 1.80 -17.03
CA TYR A 3 -1.15 1.51 -15.86
C TYR A 3 -1.86 1.72 -14.50
N ARG A 4 -3.16 2.03 -14.48
CA ARG A 4 -3.96 2.24 -13.25
C ARG A 4 -5.34 1.60 -13.40
N GLN A 5 -5.38 0.27 -13.43
CA GLN A 5 -6.62 -0.48 -13.64
C GLN A 5 -7.11 -1.19 -12.37
N HIS A 6 -6.22 -1.42 -11.41
CA HIS A 6 -6.50 -2.20 -10.22
C HIS A 6 -6.44 -1.33 -8.96
N ILE A 7 -7.33 -1.64 -8.01
CA ILE A 7 -7.51 -0.85 -6.78
C ILE A 7 -6.27 -0.86 -5.88
N ASP A 8 -5.49 -1.94 -5.92
CA ASP A 8 -4.25 -2.13 -5.18
C ASP A 8 -3.10 -1.20 -5.65
N GLY A 9 -3.27 -0.48 -6.75
CA GLY A 9 -2.39 0.64 -7.12
C GLY A 9 -2.68 1.93 -6.34
N ALA A 10 -3.85 2.02 -5.68
CA ALA A 10 -4.30 3.21 -4.96
C ALA A 10 -4.66 2.94 -3.48
N PHE A 11 -4.94 1.69 -3.11
CA PHE A 11 -5.41 1.29 -1.79
C PHE A 11 -5.04 -0.16 -1.50
N THR A 12 -4.36 -0.41 -0.39
CA THR A 12 -4.07 -1.76 0.12
C THR A 12 -4.22 -1.80 1.63
N MET A 13 -4.96 -2.78 2.16
CA MET A 13 -4.99 -3.06 3.60
C MET A 13 -3.64 -3.62 4.04
N ILE A 14 -3.01 -2.99 5.02
CA ILE A 14 -1.67 -3.33 5.53
C ILE A 14 -1.69 -3.84 6.98
N ASP A 15 -2.84 -3.68 7.64
CA ASP A 15 -3.16 -4.21 8.97
C ASP A 15 -4.66 -4.51 9.07
N VAL A 16 -5.14 -4.97 10.22
CA VAL A 16 -6.55 -5.23 10.50
C VAL A 16 -7.45 -3.99 10.35
N ASP A 17 -6.92 -2.82 10.70
CA ASP A 17 -7.65 -1.55 10.74
C ASP A 17 -6.88 -0.42 10.02
N THR A 18 -5.90 -0.74 9.19
CA THR A 18 -5.01 0.25 8.59
C THR A 18 -4.75 -0.05 7.12
N ALA A 19 -4.81 0.98 6.28
CA ALA A 19 -4.57 0.89 4.85
C ALA A 19 -3.50 1.90 4.40
N LEU A 20 -2.67 1.49 3.45
CA LEU A 20 -1.80 2.39 2.69
C LEU A 20 -2.57 2.87 1.46
N VAL A 21 -2.63 4.18 1.26
CA VAL A 21 -3.48 4.79 0.23
C VAL A 21 -2.73 5.82 -0.59
N SER A 22 -3.25 6.12 -1.78
CA SER A 22 -2.95 7.33 -2.54
C SER A 22 -4.20 8.19 -2.64
N THR A 23 -4.28 9.24 -1.82
CA THR A 23 -5.42 10.17 -1.80
C THR A 23 -5.57 10.95 -3.11
N THR A 24 -4.49 11.03 -3.92
CA THR A 24 -4.53 11.61 -5.27
C THR A 24 -5.33 10.75 -6.25
N LEU A 25 -5.42 9.44 -6.00
CA LEU A 25 -6.11 8.47 -6.88
C LEU A 25 -7.48 8.07 -6.34
N LEU A 26 -7.66 8.07 -5.02
CA LEU A 26 -8.92 7.68 -4.40
C LEU A 26 -9.91 8.85 -4.38
N PRO A 27 -11.19 8.62 -4.71
CA PRO A 27 -12.20 9.65 -4.59
C PRO A 27 -12.51 9.94 -3.11
N HIS A 28 -12.87 11.19 -2.81
CA HIS A 28 -13.14 11.64 -1.43
C HIS A 28 -14.16 10.76 -0.68
N TRP A 29 -15.23 10.32 -1.35
CA TRP A 29 -16.25 9.47 -0.72
C TRP A 29 -15.67 8.15 -0.19
N PHE A 30 -14.63 7.62 -0.83
CA PHE A 30 -13.99 6.37 -0.41
C PHE A 30 -13.16 6.58 0.84
N LEU A 31 -12.48 7.73 0.97
CA LEU A 31 -11.74 8.09 2.19
C LEU A 31 -12.68 8.25 3.38
N GLU A 32 -13.85 8.87 3.18
CA GLU A 32 -14.89 8.95 4.21
C GLU A 32 -15.44 7.57 4.59
N GLU A 33 -15.58 6.66 3.62
CA GLU A 33 -15.99 5.28 3.89
C GLU A 33 -14.95 4.51 4.72
N LEU A 34 -13.65 4.66 4.43
CA LEU A 34 -12.59 4.08 5.26
C LEU A 34 -12.69 4.56 6.71
N LYS A 35 -12.85 5.87 6.89
CA LYS A 35 -13.01 6.49 8.20
C LYS A 35 -14.26 6.00 8.92
N ALA A 36 -15.40 5.90 8.23
CA ALA A 36 -16.65 5.39 8.80
C ALA A 36 -16.53 3.92 9.26
N ARG A 37 -15.67 3.15 8.61
CA ARG A 37 -15.34 1.76 8.99
C ARG A 37 -14.28 1.64 10.09
N GLY A 38 -13.74 2.76 10.58
CA GLY A 38 -12.65 2.76 11.55
C GLY A 38 -11.29 2.39 10.97
N ILE A 39 -11.12 2.47 9.65
CA ILE A 39 -9.86 2.17 8.96
C ILE A 39 -8.99 3.42 8.93
N ARG A 40 -7.79 3.33 9.50
CA ARG A 40 -6.76 4.37 9.45
C ARG A 40 -6.13 4.37 8.05
N ALA A 41 -6.32 5.45 7.31
CA ALA A 41 -5.67 5.64 6.01
C ALA A 41 -4.33 6.36 6.19
N ILE A 42 -3.23 5.70 5.83
CA ILE A 42 -1.90 6.28 5.75
C ILE A 42 -1.66 6.65 4.29
N ASP A 43 -1.53 7.93 4.01
CA ASP A 43 -1.32 8.41 2.64
C ASP A 43 0.17 8.34 2.26
N ILE A 44 0.44 7.86 1.05
CA ILE A 44 1.73 8.05 0.40
C ILE A 44 1.93 9.53 0.06
N LEU A 45 3.14 9.90 -0.31
CA LEU A 45 3.49 11.23 -0.73
C LEU A 45 3.50 11.35 -2.26
N PRO A 46 3.26 12.54 -2.84
CA PRO A 46 3.28 12.76 -4.29
C PRO A 46 4.60 12.37 -4.98
N GLU A 47 5.72 12.41 -4.26
CA GLU A 47 7.06 12.01 -4.71
C GLU A 47 7.32 10.51 -4.68
N ASP A 48 6.46 9.72 -4.02
CA ASP A 48 6.58 8.27 -3.99
C ASP A 48 6.29 7.67 -5.38
N ASP A 49 6.88 6.50 -5.64
CA ASP A 49 6.58 5.77 -6.86
C ASP A 49 5.10 5.40 -6.93
N ALA A 50 4.52 5.44 -8.13
CA ALA A 50 3.07 5.27 -8.33
C ALA A 50 2.53 3.90 -7.86
N PHE A 51 3.39 2.90 -7.69
CA PHE A 51 3.04 1.56 -7.20
C PHE A 51 3.37 1.33 -5.72
N THR A 52 3.74 2.37 -4.97
CA THR A 52 4.02 2.28 -3.53
C THR A 52 2.87 1.64 -2.72
N PRO A 53 1.58 1.97 -2.96
CA PRO A 53 0.48 1.30 -2.27
C PRO A 53 0.36 -0.19 -2.61
N ASN A 54 0.93 -0.63 -3.73
CA ASN A 54 0.90 -2.01 -4.23
C ASN A 54 1.93 -2.90 -3.50
N CYS A 55 1.81 -2.93 -2.18
CA CYS A 55 2.67 -3.65 -1.25
C CYS A 55 2.03 -4.98 -0.81
N LEU A 56 2.82 -5.84 -0.15
CA LEU A 56 2.33 -7.12 0.37
C LEU A 56 2.35 -7.12 1.90
N ALA A 57 1.18 -7.16 2.53
CA ALA A 57 1.08 -7.50 3.94
C ALA A 57 1.41 -8.99 4.14
N VAL A 58 2.50 -9.28 4.85
CA VAL A 58 2.92 -10.66 5.17
C VAL A 58 2.28 -11.16 6.46
N ARG A 59 1.93 -10.25 7.36
CA ARG A 59 1.06 -10.45 8.54
C ARG A 59 0.47 -9.09 8.93
N PRO A 60 -0.55 -9.02 9.82
CA PRO A 60 -1.03 -7.75 10.36
C PRO A 60 0.12 -6.87 10.86
N GLY A 61 0.14 -5.61 10.40
CA GLY A 61 1.14 -4.61 10.77
C GLY A 61 2.53 -4.86 10.23
N ARG A 62 2.73 -5.76 9.24
CA ARG A 62 4.03 -5.97 8.58
C ARG A 62 3.92 -6.13 7.08
N VAL A 63 4.66 -5.30 6.35
CA VAL A 63 4.57 -5.21 4.89
C VAL A 63 5.92 -5.30 4.19
N ILE A 64 5.92 -5.93 3.02
CA ILE A 64 6.99 -5.76 2.03
C ILE A 64 6.54 -4.66 1.07
N ILE A 65 7.34 -3.61 0.96
CA ILE A 65 7.08 -2.45 0.10
C ILE A 65 8.25 -2.23 -0.83
N SER A 66 8.00 -1.62 -1.98
CA SER A 66 9.06 -1.09 -2.81
C SER A 66 9.77 0.08 -2.12
N GLU A 67 11.02 0.35 -2.50
CA GLU A 67 11.70 1.58 -2.08
C GLU A 67 10.79 2.80 -2.31
N THR A 68 10.58 3.59 -1.25
CA THR A 68 9.69 4.75 -1.19
C THR A 68 10.39 5.85 -0.40
N SER A 69 9.82 7.06 -0.36
CA SER A 69 10.40 8.18 0.40
C SER A 69 10.55 7.88 1.90
N GLU A 70 11.59 8.46 2.50
CA GLU A 70 11.83 8.37 3.95
C GLU A 70 10.63 8.88 4.77
N ALA A 71 9.93 9.89 4.28
CA ALA A 71 8.78 10.46 4.97
C ALA A 71 7.57 9.51 4.97
N THR A 72 7.36 8.71 3.91
CA THR A 72 6.35 7.64 3.92
C THR A 72 6.75 6.50 4.84
N LEU A 73 8.03 6.13 4.88
CA LEU A 73 8.54 5.16 5.86
C LEU A 73 8.34 5.65 7.31
N GLU A 74 8.60 6.92 7.60
CA GLU A 74 8.39 7.51 8.92
C GLU A 74 6.89 7.55 9.32
N ARG A 75 5.98 7.79 8.36
CA ARG A 75 4.53 7.71 8.60
C ARG A 75 4.10 6.29 8.97
N LEU A 76 4.63 5.29 8.26
CA LEU A 76 4.37 3.87 8.52
C LEU A 76 4.90 3.46 9.90
N ASP A 77 6.14 3.86 10.24
CA ASP A 77 6.76 3.59 11.53
C ASP A 77 5.97 4.20 12.70
N LYS A 78 5.59 5.48 12.59
CA LYS A 78 4.73 6.17 13.58
C LYS A 78 3.36 5.52 13.76
N ALA A 79 2.87 4.82 12.74
CA ALA A 79 1.62 4.07 12.81
C ALA A 79 1.80 2.62 13.33
N GLY A 80 3.02 2.22 13.67
CA GLY A 80 3.34 0.88 14.18
C GLY A 80 3.44 -0.19 13.09
N ILE A 81 3.64 0.21 11.83
CA ILE A 81 3.79 -0.73 10.70
C ILE A 81 5.26 -1.08 10.53
N ASP A 82 5.58 -2.37 10.60
CA ASP A 82 6.91 -2.93 10.34
C ASP A 82 7.12 -3.09 8.83
N VAL A 83 8.10 -2.38 8.27
CA VAL A 83 8.29 -2.25 6.83
C VAL A 83 9.58 -2.95 6.38
N ILE A 84 9.47 -3.77 5.34
CA ILE A 84 10.59 -4.38 4.62
C ILE A 84 10.68 -3.73 3.23
N PRO A 85 11.52 -2.70 3.04
CA PRO A 85 11.71 -2.09 1.72
C PRO A 85 12.57 -3.00 0.82
N ILE A 86 12.22 -3.10 -0.46
CA ILE A 86 13.00 -3.82 -1.46
C ILE A 86 13.18 -3.00 -2.75
N ALA A 87 14.33 -3.15 -3.40
CA ALA A 87 14.57 -2.57 -4.71
C ALA A 87 13.67 -3.24 -5.76
N TYR A 88 12.62 -2.53 -6.20
CA TYR A 88 11.58 -3.09 -7.07
C TYR A 88 11.32 -2.30 -8.37
N LYS A 89 11.98 -1.14 -8.52
CA LYS A 89 11.69 -0.17 -9.57
C LYS A 89 11.70 -0.75 -11.00
N ASN A 90 12.64 -1.65 -11.29
CA ASN A 90 12.76 -2.24 -12.62
C ASN A 90 11.58 -3.17 -12.97
N VAL A 91 10.90 -3.73 -11.96
CA VAL A 91 9.76 -4.63 -12.16
C VAL A 91 8.51 -3.82 -12.55
N TYR A 92 8.39 -2.55 -12.15
CA TYR A 92 7.25 -1.71 -12.52
C TYR A 92 7.03 -1.57 -14.03
N ALA A 93 8.06 -1.79 -14.84
CA ALA A 93 7.93 -1.84 -16.29
C ALA A 93 6.96 -2.95 -16.77
N SER A 94 6.70 -3.98 -15.95
CA SER A 94 5.67 -5.00 -16.21
C SER A 94 4.24 -4.53 -15.88
N GLY A 95 4.07 -3.32 -15.35
CA GLY A 95 2.77 -2.69 -15.12
C GLY A 95 2.13 -2.91 -13.74
N GLY A 96 2.90 -3.35 -12.74
CA GLY A 96 2.40 -3.55 -11.37
C GLY A 96 3.49 -3.50 -10.31
N GLY A 97 3.08 -3.40 -9.04
CA GLY A 97 3.98 -3.49 -7.89
C GLY A 97 4.05 -4.90 -7.32
N ILE A 98 4.43 -5.01 -6.04
CA ILE A 98 4.69 -6.27 -5.36
C ILE A 98 3.40 -7.10 -5.27
N HIS A 99 2.28 -6.49 -4.87
CA HIS A 99 1.00 -7.19 -4.73
C HIS A 99 0.58 -7.87 -6.05
N CYS A 100 0.66 -7.15 -7.17
CA CYS A 100 0.33 -7.66 -8.50
C CYS A 100 1.17 -8.87 -8.96
N THR A 101 2.38 -9.04 -8.40
CA THR A 101 3.28 -10.15 -8.74
C THR A 101 3.17 -11.35 -7.80
N THR A 102 2.23 -11.31 -6.87
CA THR A 102 2.03 -12.37 -5.88
C THR A 102 0.56 -12.81 -5.84
N ALA A 103 0.32 -14.03 -5.37
CA ALA A 103 -1.02 -14.55 -5.14
C ALA A 103 -0.98 -15.44 -3.89
N PRO A 104 -1.14 -14.86 -2.68
CA PRO A 104 -1.08 -15.62 -1.43
C PRO A 104 -2.09 -16.79 -1.46
N LEU A 105 -1.58 -18.01 -1.35
CA LEU A 105 -2.42 -19.22 -1.41
C LEU A 105 -3.05 -19.58 -0.07
N ILE A 106 -2.33 -19.30 1.03
CA ILE A 106 -2.72 -19.61 2.41
C ILE A 106 -2.24 -18.46 3.31
N ARG A 107 -3.05 -18.11 4.30
CA ARG A 107 -2.71 -17.20 5.40
C ARG A 107 -3.26 -17.79 6.70
N ASP A 108 -2.57 -17.54 7.81
CA ASP A 108 -3.10 -17.89 9.13
C ASP A 108 -4.33 -17.01 9.47
N PRO A 109 -5.28 -17.51 10.29
CA PRO A 109 -6.38 -16.70 10.79
C PRO A 109 -5.87 -15.46 11.55
N VAL A 110 -6.61 -14.37 11.41
CA VAL A 110 -6.37 -13.09 12.11
C VAL A 110 -7.34 -12.94 13.26
#